data_AF-A0AAV3S1C1-F1
#
_entry.id   AF-A0AAV3S1C1-F1
#
_cell.length_a   1.000
_cell.length_b   1.000
_cell.length_c   1.000
_cell.angle_alpha   90.00
_cell.angle_beta   90.00
_cell.angle_gamma   90.00
#
_symmetry.space_group_name_H-M   'P 1'
#
loop_
_entity.id
_entity.type
_entity.pdbx_description
1 polymer ?
#
loop_
_entity_poly.entity_id
_entity_poly.type
_entity_poly.pdbx_seq_one_letter_code
_entity_poly.pdbx_strand_id
1 'polypeptide(L)'
;MDISTPLFLGGFPGGMELALVLLIAVLLFGANKIPKLARSTGQAMGEFQRGREELENELEDVRESGSETTTESDTTVESASDVETKTTESESESTTSKNK
;
A
#
# COMPACT_ATOMS: atom_id res chain seq x y z
N MET A 1 -34.03 22.61 12.73
CA MET A 1 -32.56 22.54 12.57
C MET A 1 -32.08 22.28 13.98
N ASP A 2 -31.58 21.10 14.32
CA ASP A 2 -30.21 20.72 13.99
C ASP A 2 -30.01 19.21 13.79
N ILE A 3 -29.52 18.87 12.61
CA ILE A 3 -28.96 17.56 12.24
C ILE A 3 -27.41 17.67 12.14
N SER A 4 -26.85 18.80 12.57
CA SER A 4 -25.56 19.30 12.12
C SER A 4 -24.39 19.10 13.10
N THR A 5 -24.57 18.37 14.19
CA THR A 5 -23.46 17.97 15.06
C THR A 5 -23.12 16.51 14.80
N PRO A 6 -22.24 16.22 13.81
CA PRO A 6 -21.67 14.90 13.71
C PRO A 6 -20.97 14.54 15.03
N LEU A 7 -21.47 13.49 15.69
CA LEU A 7 -20.89 12.87 16.88
C LEU A 7 -19.46 12.32 16.65
N PHE A 8 -18.94 12.41 15.42
CA PHE A 8 -17.59 12.01 15.03
C PHE A 8 -16.46 12.81 15.75
N LEU A 9 -16.77 13.94 16.40
CA LEU A 9 -15.75 14.81 17.02
C LEU A 9 -15.51 14.51 18.52
N GLY A 10 -16.33 13.66 19.15
CA GLY A 10 -16.35 13.46 20.60
C GLY A 10 -16.06 12.03 21.06
N GLY A 11 -14.99 11.41 20.56
CA GLY A 11 -14.50 10.12 21.05
C GLY A 11 -15.28 8.91 20.51
N PHE A 12 -14.59 8.14 19.66
CA PHE A 12 -15.00 6.89 19.02
C PHE A 12 -16.45 6.81 18.51
N PRO A 13 -16.67 6.83 17.18
CA PRO A 13 -18.00 6.57 16.64
C PRO A 13 -18.52 5.22 17.14
N GLY A 14 -19.77 5.20 17.60
CA GLY A 14 -20.44 3.99 18.02
C GLY A 14 -20.53 2.97 16.88
N GLY A 15 -20.84 1.71 17.20
CA GLY A 15 -20.86 0.63 16.19
C GLY A 15 -21.75 0.91 14.97
N MET A 16 -22.85 1.66 15.15
CA MET A 16 -23.75 2.04 14.06
C MET A 16 -23.14 3.10 13.13
N GLU A 17 -22.42 4.07 13.67
CA GLU A 17 -21.73 5.11 12.89
C GLU A 17 -20.58 4.51 12.09
N LEU A 18 -19.80 3.61 12.73
CA LEU A 18 -18.74 2.85 12.07
C LEU A 18 -19.31 1.97 10.93
N ALA A 19 -20.45 1.32 11.15
CA ALA A 19 -21.12 0.54 10.10
C ALA A 19 -21.57 1.41 8.92
N LEU A 20 -22.06 2.64 9.16
CA LEU A 20 -22.44 3.57 8.10
C LEU A 20 -21.23 4.03 7.28
N VAL A 21 -20.13 4.39 7.95
CA VAL A 21 -18.87 4.76 7.28
C VAL A 21 -18.32 3.59 6.46
N LEU A 22 -18.34 2.38 7.03
CA LEU A 22 -17.92 1.16 6.35
C LEU A 22 -18.79 0.88 5.13
N LEU A 23 -20.11 1.09 5.22
CA LEU A 23 -21.03 0.94 4.10
C LEU A 23 -20.67 1.90 2.95
N ILE A 24 -20.43 3.17 3.25
CA ILE A 24 -20.00 4.16 2.24
C ILE A 24 -18.66 3.75 1.62
N ALA A 25 -17.68 3.35 2.44
CA ALA A 25 -16.39 2.88 1.96
C ALA A 25 -16.53 1.63 1.05
N VAL A 26 -17.43 0.71 1.38
CA VAL A 26 -17.73 -0.47 0.55
C VAL A 26 -18.41 -0.07 -0.77
N LEU A 27 -19.24 0.97 -0.81
CA LEU A 27 -19.81 1.44 -2.08
C LEU A 27 -18.77 2.09 -2.99
N LEU A 28 -17.80 2.82 -2.42
CA LEU A 28 -16.75 3.49 -3.18
C LEU A 28 -15.66 2.52 -3.66
N PHE A 29 -15.19 1.63 -2.77
CA PHE A 29 -14.07 0.74 -3.04
C PHE A 29 -14.50 -0.69 -3.36
N GLY A 30 -15.70 -1.12 -2.97
CA GLY A 30 -16.19 -2.49 -3.10
C GLY A 30 -15.89 -3.37 -1.89
N ALA A 31 -16.80 -4.30 -1.57
CA ALA A 31 -16.73 -5.17 -0.39
C ALA A 31 -15.48 -6.07 -0.35
N ASN A 32 -14.88 -6.34 -1.52
CA ASN A 32 -13.71 -7.20 -1.64
C ASN A 32 -12.37 -6.46 -1.57
N LYS A 33 -12.34 -5.13 -1.73
CA LYS A 33 -11.07 -4.38 -1.79
C LYS A 33 -10.44 -4.20 -0.41
N ILE A 34 -11.20 -3.70 0.57
CA ILE A 34 -10.74 -3.53 1.95
C ILE A 34 -10.11 -4.82 2.52
N PRO A 35 -10.78 -6.00 2.50
CA PRO A 35 -10.20 -7.23 3.04
C PRO A 35 -9.02 -7.75 2.21
N LYS A 36 -9.01 -7.52 0.89
CA LYS A 36 -7.89 -7.92 0.04
C LYS A 36 -6.63 -7.10 0.34
N LEU A 37 -6.79 -5.78 0.52
CA LEU A 37 -5.70 -4.88 0.91
C LEU A 37 -5.19 -5.23 2.31
N ALA A 38 -6.10 -5.45 3.27
CA ALA A 38 -5.70 -5.85 4.62
C ALA A 38 -4.89 -7.16 4.62
N ARG A 39 -5.28 -8.15 3.80
CA ARG A 39 -4.54 -9.41 3.66
C ARG A 39 -3.15 -9.19 3.05
N SER A 40 -3.04 -8.48 1.92
CA SER A 40 -1.73 -8.27 1.28
C SER A 40 -0.79 -7.43 2.13
N THR A 41 -1.30 -6.36 2.75
CA THR A 41 -0.52 -5.52 3.66
C THR A 41 -0.13 -6.28 4.92
N GLY A 42 -1.03 -7.11 5.46
CA GLY A 42 -0.75 -7.95 6.62
C GLY A 42 0.31 -9.01 6.34
N GLN A 43 0.29 -9.63 5.14
CA GLN A 43 1.33 -10.56 4.70
C GLN A 43 2.68 -9.86 4.58
N ALA A 44 2.73 -8.72 3.88
CA ALA A 44 3.95 -7.93 3.71
C ALA A 44 4.52 -7.47 5.06
N MET A 45 3.67 -6.98 5.97
CA MET A 45 4.11 -6.53 7.28
C MET A 45 4.57 -7.71 8.16
N GLY A 46 3.95 -8.89 8.01
CA GLY A 46 4.36 -10.11 8.71
C GLY A 46 5.72 -10.64 8.25
N GLU A 47 5.97 -10.70 6.93
CA GLU A 47 7.27 -11.07 6.37
C GLU A 47 8.35 -10.07 6.72
N PHE A 48 8.03 -8.77 6.68
CA PHE A 48 8.94 -7.71 7.11
C PHE A 48 9.30 -7.84 8.59
N GLN A 49 8.34 -8.13 9.46
CA GLN A 49 8.61 -8.28 10.89
C GLN A 49 9.52 -9.49 11.18
N ARG A 50 9.34 -10.61 10.45
CA ARG A 50 10.20 -11.80 10.54
C ARG A 50 11.61 -11.51 10.05
N GLY A 51 11.76 -10.90 8.88
CA GLY A 51 13.07 -10.53 8.35
C GLY A 51 13.81 -9.53 9.25
N ARG A 52 13.09 -8.64 9.94
CA ARG A 52 13.68 -7.75 10.95
C ARG A 52 14.17 -8.49 12.19
N GLU A 53 13.43 -9.49 12.66
CA GLU A 53 13.81 -10.31 13.81
C GLU A 53 15.02 -11.19 13.48
N GLU A 54 15.05 -11.81 12.29
CA GLU A 54 16.21 -12.56 11.79
C GLU A 54 17.46 -11.67 11.69
N LEU A 55 17.32 -10.46 11.13
CA LEU A 55 18.40 -9.51 11.02
C LEU A 55 18.90 -9.04 12.40
N GLU A 56 18.00 -8.77 13.35
CA GLU A 56 18.40 -8.37 14.70
C GLU A 56 19.15 -9.48 15.43
N ASN A 57 18.70 -10.73 15.30
CA ASN A 57 19.40 -11.91 15.82
C ASN A 57 20.78 -12.09 15.16
N GLU A 58 20.88 -11.92 13.84
CA GLU A 58 22.16 -12.01 13.12
C GLU A 58 23.13 -10.89 13.53
N LEU A 59 22.63 -9.67 13.75
CA LEU A 59 23.44 -8.57 14.27
C LEU A 59 23.90 -8.80 15.72
N GLU A 60 23.08 -9.45 16.54
CA GLU A 60 23.44 -9.81 17.92
C GLU A 60 24.49 -10.93 17.93
N ASP A 61 24.31 -11.97 17.12
CA ASP A 61 25.26 -13.06 16.93
C ASP A 61 26.63 -12.55 16.41
N VAL A 62 26.63 -11.62 15.45
CA VAL A 62 27.84 -10.97 14.92
C VAL A 62 28.50 -10.06 15.97
N ARG A 63 27.72 -9.40 16.83
CA ARG A 63 28.26 -8.59 17.94
C ARG A 63 28.89 -9.45 19.03
N GLU A 64 28.35 -10.63 19.29
CA GLU A 64 28.89 -11.56 20.28
C GLU A 64 30.08 -12.37 19.74
N SER A 65 30.11 -12.68 18.44
CA SER A 65 31.13 -13.54 17.81
C SER A 65 32.26 -12.81 17.08
N GLY A 66 32.63 -11.59 17.48
CA GLY A 66 33.57 -10.72 16.77
C GLY A 66 34.79 -11.43 16.13
N SER A 67 34.88 -11.29 14.80
CA SER A 67 35.97 -11.65 13.86
C SER A 67 35.96 -13.08 13.30
N GLU A 68 35.48 -13.26 12.04
CA GLU A 68 36.26 -13.70 10.85
C GLU A 68 35.41 -13.57 9.54
N THR A 69 35.93 -12.76 8.60
CA THR A 69 35.95 -12.89 7.12
C THR A 69 34.80 -13.62 6.38
N THR A 70 34.14 -12.94 5.42
CA THR A 70 34.45 -13.04 3.96
C THR A 70 33.34 -12.43 3.08
N THR A 71 33.79 -11.53 2.22
CA THR A 71 33.14 -11.02 1.01
C THR A 71 33.13 -12.10 -0.08
N GLU A 72 31.96 -12.48 -0.58
CA GLU A 72 31.75 -13.13 -1.90
C GLU A 72 30.48 -12.47 -2.47
N SER A 73 30.60 -11.55 -3.43
CA SER A 73 30.36 -11.78 -4.87
C SER A 73 28.96 -12.39 -5.13
N ASP A 74 28.03 -11.72 -5.79
CA ASP A 74 28.10 -11.43 -7.23
C ASP A 74 27.12 -10.33 -7.65
N THR A 75 27.63 -9.37 -8.43
CA THR A 75 26.84 -8.45 -9.24
C THR A 75 26.42 -9.17 -10.50
N THR A 76 25.14 -9.21 -10.83
CA THR A 76 24.70 -9.10 -12.24
C THR A 76 23.25 -8.61 -12.31
N VAL A 77 23.15 -7.32 -12.60
CA VAL A 77 22.02 -6.68 -13.27
C VAL A 77 21.82 -7.32 -14.65
N GLU A 78 20.73 -8.03 -14.88
CA GLU A 78 20.13 -8.17 -16.21
C GLU A 78 18.69 -8.72 -16.14
N SER A 79 17.72 -7.81 -16.19
CA SER A 79 16.53 -7.98 -17.03
C SER A 79 15.88 -6.61 -17.22
N ALA A 80 16.57 -5.78 -18.00
CA ALA A 80 15.90 -4.79 -18.82
C ALA A 80 15.68 -5.47 -20.18
N SER A 81 14.44 -5.90 -20.43
CA SER A 81 13.99 -6.26 -21.78
C SER A 81 12.81 -5.37 -22.13
N ASP A 82 13.18 -4.34 -22.90
CA ASP A 82 12.43 -3.74 -24.00
C ASP A 82 11.03 -3.17 -23.77
N VAL A 83 11.05 -1.84 -23.70
CA VAL A 83 10.06 -0.95 -24.28
C VAL A 83 9.84 -1.30 -25.75
N GLU A 84 8.68 -1.86 -26.08
CA GLU A 84 8.05 -1.63 -27.39
C GLU A 84 6.99 -0.54 -27.21
N THR A 85 7.39 0.67 -27.59
CA THR A 85 6.47 1.78 -27.89
C THR A 85 5.89 1.50 -29.26
N LYS A 86 4.62 1.09 -29.32
CA LYS A 86 3.79 1.31 -30.51
C LYS A 86 2.87 2.50 -30.26
N THR A 87 3.33 3.63 -30.80
CA THR A 87 2.53 4.79 -31.19
C THR A 87 1.22 4.38 -31.84
N THR A 88 0.13 4.99 -31.39
CA THR A 88 -0.89 5.71 -32.18
C THR A 88 -1.98 6.09 -31.18
N GLU A 89 -2.00 7.32 -30.67
CA GLU A 89 -2.67 8.43 -31.35
C GLU A 89 -4.17 8.15 -31.52
N SER A 90 -4.96 8.64 -30.58
CA SER A 90 -6.32 9.13 -30.85
C SER A 90 -6.65 10.16 -29.78
N GLU A 91 -6.15 11.36 -30.05
CA GLU A 91 -6.86 12.60 -29.76
C GLU A 91 -8.32 12.44 -30.21
N SER A 92 -9.26 12.55 -29.28
CA SER A 92 -10.57 13.12 -29.60
C SER A 92 -10.91 14.07 -28.48
N GLU A 93 -10.44 15.30 -28.70
CA GLU A 93 -10.96 16.51 -28.12
C GLU A 93 -12.50 16.47 -28.13
N SER A 94 -13.11 16.61 -26.96
CA SER A 94 -14.40 17.29 -26.83
C SER A 94 -14.12 18.64 -26.20
N THR A 95 -13.39 19.49 -26.90
CA THR A 95 -13.39 20.93 -26.65
C THR A 95 -14.71 21.47 -27.20
N THR A 96 -15.71 21.49 -26.31
CA THR A 96 -16.98 22.17 -26.52
C THR A 96 -16.72 23.62 -26.91
N SER A 97 -17.08 23.92 -28.16
CA SER A 97 -17.34 25.25 -28.69
C SER A 97 -18.11 26.10 -27.68
N LYS A 98 -17.51 27.23 -27.28
CA LYS A 98 -18.25 28.36 -26.76
C LYS A 98 -17.76 29.62 -27.48
N ASN A 99 -18.31 29.84 -28.66
CA ASN A 99 -18.27 31.12 -29.33
C ASN A 99 -19.66 31.77 -29.19
N LYS A 100 -19.74 32.76 -28.30
CA LYS A 100 -20.67 33.89 -28.41
C LYS A 100 -19.94 35.12 -27.90
#